data_AF-A0A7S0CNW3-F1
#
_entry.id   AF-A0A7S0CNW3-F1
#
_cell.length_a   1.000
_cell.length_b   1.000
_cell.length_c   1.000
_cell.angle_alpha   90.00
_cell.angle_beta   90.00
_cell.angle_gamma   90.00
#
_symmetry.space_group_name_H-M   'P 1'
#
loop_
_entity.id
_entity.type
_entity.pdbx_description
1 polymer ?
#
loop_
_entity_poly.entity_id
_entity_poly.type
_entity_poly.pdbx_seq_one_letter_code
_entity_poly.pdbx_strand_id
1 'polypeptide(L)'
;IFLFMWQITRRYFLKLTATMIGILSTVLVKQILVLLCRHFAGYSSFFRLNPVFSNIYLMVFECSNFALSIGFVALRLLKLALISSFYVGRVDTPFLAPGVGRIGPFELDNYPHIFLK
;
A
#
# COMPACT_ATOMS: atom_id res chain seq x y z
N ILE A 1 -6.76 5.41 23.37
CA ILE A 1 -6.29 5.75 24.74
C ILE A 1 -6.19 4.50 25.62
N PHE A 2 -7.25 3.68 25.71
CA PHE A 2 -7.24 2.42 26.48
C PHE A 2 -6.04 1.48 26.16
N LEU A 3 -5.75 1.25 24.87
CA LEU A 3 -4.64 0.40 24.42
C LEU A 3 -3.24 0.91 24.80
N PHE A 4 -3.10 2.22 25.09
CA PHE A 4 -1.84 2.80 25.57
C PHE A 4 -1.68 2.73 27.08
N MET A 5 -2.78 2.61 27.83
CA MET A 5 -2.74 2.54 29.29
C MET A 5 -2.52 1.10 29.80
N TRP A 6 -3.02 0.09 29.08
CA TRP A 6 -2.87 -1.31 29.48
C TRP A 6 -1.42 -1.79 29.31
N GLN A 7 -0.77 -2.20 30.40
CA GLN A 7 0.68 -2.49 30.44
C GLN A 7 1.14 -3.54 29.43
N ILE A 8 0.33 -4.58 29.20
CA ILE A 8 0.64 -5.68 28.28
C ILE A 8 0.55 -5.22 26.81
N THR A 9 -0.55 -4.56 26.43
CA THR A 9 -0.80 -4.12 25.05
C THR A 9 0.05 -2.90 24.68
N ARG A 10 0.42 -2.06 25.65
CA ARG A 10 1.20 -0.84 25.46
C ARG A 10 2.53 -1.09 24.74
N ARG A 11 3.27 -2.15 25.09
CA ARG A 11 4.57 -2.43 24.46
C ARG A 11 4.43 -2.75 22.97
N TYR A 12 3.43 -3.54 22.61
CA TYR A 12 3.15 -3.87 21.21
C TYR A 12 2.66 -2.65 20.43
N PHE A 13 1.76 -1.88 21.03
CA PHE A 13 1.19 -0.71 20.37
C PHE A 13 2.23 0.39 20.14
N LEU A 14 3.14 0.62 21.11
CA LEU A 14 4.25 1.57 20.94
C LEU A 14 5.21 1.16 19.82
N LYS A 15 5.55 -0.14 19.73
CA LYS A 15 6.36 -0.65 18.61
C LYS A 15 5.65 -0.45 17.27
N LEU A 16 4.36 -0.75 17.21
CA LEU A 16 3.55 -0.56 16.00
C LEU A 16 3.49 0.91 15.59
N THR A 17 3.25 1.84 16.51
CA THR A 17 3.25 3.27 16.20
C THR A 17 4.62 3.77 15.74
N ALA A 18 5.71 3.29 16.35
CA ALA A 18 7.06 3.64 15.92
C ALA A 18 7.35 3.14 14.49
N THR A 19 6.91 1.92 14.16
CA THR A 19 7.04 1.40 12.79
C THR A 19 6.22 2.20 11.78
N MET A 20 5.00 2.61 12.13
CA MET A 20 4.15 3.43 11.24
C MET A 20 4.76 4.81 10.99
N ILE A 21 5.33 5.44 12.03
CA ILE A 21 6.04 6.73 11.90
C ILE A 21 7.28 6.58 11.01
N GLY A 22 8.05 5.51 11.17
CA GLY A 22 9.22 5.23 10.33
C GLY A 22 8.85 4.98 8.86
N ILE A 23 7.76 4.25 8.62
CA ILE A 23 7.25 4.06 7.24
C ILE A 23 6.81 5.41 6.66
N LEU A 24 6.06 6.21 7.42
CA LEU A 24 5.59 7.52 6.96
C LEU A 24 6.76 8.46 6.62
N SER A 25 7.79 8.51 7.47
CA SER A 25 8.96 9.36 7.24
C SER A 25 9.73 8.95 5.99
N THR A 26 9.95 7.66 5.77
CA THR A 26 10.62 7.16 4.56
C THR A 26 9.83 7.45 3.28
N VAL A 27 8.50 7.37 3.33
CA VAL A 27 7.63 7.75 2.19
C VAL A 27 7.74 9.25 1.89
N LEU A 28 7.71 10.10 2.92
CA LEU A 28 7.86 11.55 2.75
C LEU A 28 9.21 11.93 2.14
N VAL A 29 10.30 11.34 2.65
CA VAL A 29 11.65 11.56 2.09
C VAL A 29 11.70 11.14 0.62
N LYS A 30 11.09 10.00 0.26
CA LYS A 30 10.99 9.58 -1.14
C LYS A 30 10.20 10.57 -2.00
N GLN A 31 9.06 11.08 -1.53
CA GLN A 31 8.27 12.08 -2.27
C GLN A 31 9.08 13.35 -2.55
N ILE A 32 9.78 13.86 -1.53
CA ILE A 32 10.66 15.02 -1.68
C ILE A 32 11.76 14.73 -2.70
N LEU A 33 12.37 13.54 -2.63
CA LEU A 33 13.39 13.12 -3.59
C LEU A 33 12.84 13.05 -5.02
N VAL A 34 11.61 12.60 -5.24
CA VAL A 34 10.94 12.63 -6.57
C VAL A 34 10.78 14.05 -7.07
N LEU A 35 10.28 14.94 -6.22
CA LEU A 35 10.06 16.34 -6.59
C LEU A 35 11.38 17.03 -6.94
N LEU A 36 12.42 16.81 -6.13
CA LEU A 36 13.76 17.32 -6.38
C LEU A 36 14.36 16.71 -7.66
N CYS A 37 14.25 15.40 -7.87
CA CYS A 37 14.75 14.76 -9.09
C CYS A 37 14.01 15.27 -10.33
N ARG A 38 12.69 15.50 -10.25
CA ARG A 38 11.93 16.08 -11.35
C ARG A 38 12.39 17.51 -11.65
N HIS A 39 12.72 18.29 -10.63
CA HIS A 39 13.23 19.65 -10.75
C HIS A 39 14.66 19.68 -11.32
N PHE A 40 15.57 18.87 -10.78
CA PHE A 40 16.99 18.83 -11.14
C PHE A 40 17.31 18.05 -12.41
N ALA A 41 16.57 16.98 -12.72
CA ALA A 41 16.80 16.18 -13.93
C ALA A 41 16.41 16.94 -15.21
N GLY A 42 15.88 18.17 -15.10
CA GLY A 42 15.67 19.04 -16.24
C GLY A 42 14.71 18.42 -17.26
N TYR A 43 13.60 17.86 -16.79
CA TYR A 43 12.54 17.44 -17.71
C TYR A 43 11.80 18.69 -18.20
N SER A 44 12.34 19.35 -19.22
CA SER A 44 11.57 20.31 -20.00
C SER A 44 10.61 19.49 -20.88
N SER A 45 9.37 19.36 -20.42
CA SER A 45 8.21 18.97 -21.23
C SER A 45 8.49 17.87 -22.28
N PHE A 46 8.90 16.67 -21.82
CA PHE A 46 9.16 15.44 -22.62
C PHE A 46 10.59 15.17 -23.12
N PHE A 47 11.56 16.07 -22.99
CA PHE A 47 12.95 15.80 -23.40
C PHE A 47 13.91 15.63 -22.20
N ARG A 48 14.79 14.62 -22.27
CA ARG A 48 15.84 14.38 -21.26
C ARG A 48 17.00 15.35 -21.51
N LEU A 49 17.16 16.37 -20.68
CA LEU A 49 18.31 17.28 -20.77
C LEU A 49 19.63 16.57 -20.41
N ASN A 50 19.60 15.64 -19.45
CA ASN A 50 20.78 14.87 -19.03
C ASN A 50 20.47 13.36 -18.98
N PRO A 51 20.93 12.55 -19.95
CA PRO A 51 20.54 11.15 -20.07
C PRO A 51 21.13 10.26 -18.95
N VAL A 52 22.33 10.58 -18.45
CA VAL A 52 23.01 9.78 -17.42
C VAL A 52 22.25 9.85 -16.09
N PHE A 53 21.96 11.06 -15.61
CA PHE A 53 21.20 11.25 -14.37
C PHE A 53 19.78 10.71 -14.47
N SER A 54 19.12 10.92 -15.63
CA SER A 54 17.78 10.38 -15.90
C SER A 54 17.72 8.85 -15.75
N ASN A 55 18.71 8.12 -16.27
CA ASN A 55 18.76 6.65 -16.15
C ASN A 55 18.94 6.18 -14.70
N ILE A 56 19.80 6.83 -13.92
CA ILE A 56 20.02 6.48 -12.50
C ILE A 56 18.73 6.71 -11.71
N TYR A 57 18.07 7.86 -11.88
CA TYR A 57 16.81 8.13 -11.20
C TYR A 57 15.72 7.15 -11.62
N LEU A 58 15.65 6.80 -12.90
CA LEU A 58 14.68 5.83 -13.41
C LEU A 58 14.86 4.46 -12.73
N MET A 59 16.11 3.97 -12.62
CA MET A 59 16.42 2.71 -11.92
C MET A 59 16.01 2.75 -10.44
N VAL A 60 16.28 3.86 -9.73
CA VAL A 60 15.89 4.02 -8.32
C VAL A 60 14.36 4.08 -8.15
N PHE A 61 13.66 4.72 -9.09
CA PHE A 61 12.20 4.77 -9.11
C PHE A 61 11.56 3.43 -9.42
N GLU A 62 12.12 2.68 -10.36
CA GLU A 62 11.66 1.31 -10.67
C GLU A 62 11.79 0.39 -9.46
N CYS A 63 12.93 0.40 -8.76
CA CYS A 63 13.12 -0.40 -7.56
C CYS A 63 12.12 -0.02 -6.45
N SER A 64 11.86 1.28 -6.27
CA SER A 64 10.86 1.75 -5.30
C SER A 64 9.43 1.36 -5.69
N ASN A 65 9.06 1.46 -6.96
CA ASN A 65 7.76 1.02 -7.46
C ASN A 65 7.59 -0.48 -7.29
N PHE A 66 8.62 -1.28 -7.56
CA PHE A 66 8.60 -2.72 -7.36
C PHE A 66 8.31 -3.09 -5.89
N ALA A 67 8.97 -2.43 -4.94
CA ALA A 67 8.71 -2.63 -3.52
C ALA A 67 7.27 -2.24 -3.12
N LEU A 68 6.74 -1.13 -3.65
CA LEU A 68 5.35 -0.72 -3.40
C LEU A 68 4.34 -1.71 -4.00
N SER A 69 4.60 -2.22 -5.21
CA SER A 69 3.76 -3.25 -5.85
C SER A 69 3.71 -4.53 -5.01
N ILE A 70 4.84 -4.99 -4.48
CA ILE A 70 4.87 -6.15 -3.56
C ILE A 70 4.03 -5.87 -2.32
N GLY A 71 4.18 -4.69 -1.71
CA GLY A 71 3.39 -4.30 -0.54
C GLY A 71 1.89 -4.27 -0.82
N PHE A 72 1.48 -3.75 -1.98
CA PHE A 72 0.08 -3.76 -2.41
C PHE A 72 -0.47 -5.18 -2.61
N VAL A 73 0.30 -6.06 -3.24
CA VAL A 73 -0.07 -7.47 -3.42
C VAL A 73 -0.21 -8.17 -2.07
N ALA A 74 0.72 -7.94 -1.13
CA ALA A 74 0.64 -8.52 0.21
C ALA A 74 -0.60 -8.05 0.99
N LEU A 75 -0.94 -6.75 0.93
CA LEU A 75 -2.16 -6.22 1.55
C LEU A 75 -3.43 -6.83 0.93
N ARG A 76 -3.44 -7.01 -0.40
CA ARG A 76 -4.56 -7.67 -1.08
C ARG A 76 -4.69 -9.13 -0.66
N LEU A 77 -3.58 -9.84 -0.52
CA LEU A 77 -3.56 -11.22 -0.06
C LEU A 77 -4.12 -11.35 1.36
N LEU A 78 -3.78 -10.40 2.25
CA LEU A 78 -4.35 -10.34 3.60
C LEU A 78 -5.86 -10.06 3.59
N LYS A 79 -6.34 -9.15 2.74
CA LYS A 79 -7.78 -8.88 2.58
C LYS A 79 -8.54 -10.11 2.07
N LEU A 80 -8.01 -10.80 1.07
CA LEU A 80 -8.57 -12.04 0.55
C LEU A 80 -8.57 -13.15 1.61
N ALA A 81 -7.49 -13.28 2.38
CA ALA A 81 -7.42 -14.24 3.48
C ALA A 81 -8.51 -13.96 4.53
N LEU A 82 -8.71 -12.70 4.93
CA LEU A 82 -9.78 -12.30 5.86
C LEU A 82 -11.17 -12.64 5.31
N ILE A 83 -11.47 -12.26 4.07
CA ILE A 83 -12.77 -12.58 3.44
C ILE A 83 -12.96 -14.09 3.37
N SER A 84 -11.94 -14.85 2.96
CA SER A 84 -12.01 -16.31 2.93
C SER A 84 -12.29 -16.91 4.30
N SER A 85 -11.62 -16.42 5.35
CA SER A 85 -11.84 -16.91 6.72
C SER A 85 -13.25 -16.60 7.23
N PHE A 86 -13.82 -15.45 6.90
CA PHE A 86 -15.17 -15.07 7.34
C PHE A 86 -16.28 -15.79 6.55
N TYR A 87 -16.05 -16.14 5.29
CA TYR A 87 -17.06 -16.74 4.42
C TYR A 87 -16.88 -18.24 4.19
N VAL A 88 -15.82 -18.89 4.68
CA VAL A 88 -15.58 -20.34 4.51
C VAL A 88 -16.72 -21.20 5.10
N GLY A 89 -17.41 -20.69 6.12
CA GLY A 89 -18.51 -21.39 6.80
C GLY A 89 -19.89 -21.15 6.20
N ARG A 90 -20.05 -20.24 5.22
CA ARG A 90 -21.34 -19.97 4.58
C ARG A 90 -21.43 -20.70 3.25
N VAL A 91 -22.26 -21.74 3.20
CA VAL A 91 -22.53 -22.51 1.97
C VAL A 91 -23.53 -21.78 1.05
N ASP A 92 -24.34 -20.86 1.60
CA ASP A 92 -25.43 -20.21 0.89
C ASP A 92 -24.99 -19.12 -0.11
N THR A 93 -23.77 -18.60 0.03
CA THR A 93 -23.28 -17.48 -0.80
C THR A 93 -21.94 -17.83 -1.45
N PRO A 94 -21.84 -17.83 -2.79
CA PRO A 94 -20.57 -18.12 -3.45
C PRO A 94 -19.55 -17.02 -3.15
N PHE A 95 -18.27 -17.38 -3.04
CA PHE A 95 -17.19 -16.50 -2.62
C PHE A 95 -17.03 -15.22 -3.48
N LEU A 96 -17.46 -15.26 -4.75
CA LEU A 96 -17.42 -14.13 -5.69
C LEU A 96 -18.78 -13.41 -5.86
N ALA A 97 -19.78 -13.69 -5.02
CA ALA A 97 -21.08 -13.04 -5.14
C ALA A 97 -20.97 -11.53 -4.90
N PRO A 98 -21.74 -10.69 -5.64
CA PRO A 98 -21.76 -9.25 -5.43
C PRO A 98 -22.18 -8.92 -3.99
N GLY A 99 -21.36 -8.13 -3.28
CA GLY A 99 -21.59 -7.75 -1.88
C GLY A 99 -20.88 -8.62 -0.83
N VAL A 100 -20.17 -9.68 -1.23
CA VAL A 100 -19.30 -10.45 -0.32
C VAL A 100 -18.08 -9.60 0.06
N GLY A 101 -17.80 -9.47 1.36
CA GLY A 101 -16.74 -8.59 1.88
C GLY A 101 -17.17 -7.15 2.13
N ARG A 102 -18.48 -6.84 2.05
CA ARG A 102 -19.06 -5.56 2.47
C ARG A 102 -19.48 -5.66 3.93
N ILE A 103 -18.72 -5.05 4.84
CA ILE A 103 -19.06 -4.98 6.27
C ILE A 103 -19.57 -3.57 6.55
N GLY A 104 -20.89 -3.38 6.45
CA GLY A 104 -21.53 -2.07 6.57
C GLY A 104 -21.10 -1.11 5.44
N PRO A 105 -20.58 0.10 5.74
CA PRO A 105 -20.12 1.04 4.72
C PRO A 105 -18.74 0.69 4.13
N PHE A 106 -18.01 -0.27 4.70
CA PHE A 106 -16.66 -0.63 4.28
C PHE A 106 -16.67 -1.83 3.33
N GLU A 107 -15.98 -1.67 2.19
CA GLU A 107 -15.77 -2.72 1.19
C GLU A 107 -14.32 -3.19 1.26
N LEU A 108 -14.10 -4.42 1.73
CA LEU A 108 -12.76 -4.94 2.03
C LEU A 108 -11.94 -5.20 0.76
N ASP A 109 -12.56 -5.71 -0.30
CA ASP A 109 -11.93 -5.93 -1.60
C ASP A 109 -12.93 -5.75 -2.76
N ASN A 110 -12.78 -4.68 -3.55
CA ASN A 110 -13.61 -4.42 -4.74
C ASN A 110 -12.89 -4.86 -6.05
N TYR A 111 -11.66 -5.37 -5.94
CA TYR A 111 -10.82 -5.66 -7.10
C TYR A 111 -11.35 -6.75 -8.06
N PRO A 112 -12.01 -7.85 -7.61
CA PRO A 112 -12.57 -8.83 -8.54
C PRO A 112 -13.72 -8.28 -9.39
N HIS A 113 -14.43 -7.25 -8.93
CA HIS A 113 -15.53 -6.62 -9.68
C HIS A 113 -15.05 -5.62 -10.74
N ILE A 114 -13.79 -5.19 -10.72
CA ILE A 114 -13.21 -4.28 -11.73
C ILE A 114 -13.08 -4.98 -13.09
N PHE A 115 -12.81 -6.28 -13.11
CA PHE A 115 -12.61 -7.07 -14.34
C PHE A 115 -13.90 -7.68 -14.90
N LEU A 116 -15.01 -7.61 -14.16
CA LEU A 116 -16.31 -8.17 -14.54
C LEU A 116 -17.24 -7.12 -15.18
N LYS A 117 -16.73 -5.94 -15.48
CA LYS A 117 -17.45 -4.82 -16.10
C LYS A 117 -16.91 -4.58 -17.50
#